data_AF-A0A168N426-F1
#
_entry.id   AF-A0A168N426-F1
#
_cell.length_a   1.000
_cell.length_b   1.000
_cell.length_c   1.000
_cell.angle_alpha   90.00
_cell.angle_beta   90.00
_cell.angle_gamma   90.00
#
_symmetry.space_group_name_H-M   'P 1'
#
loop_
_entity.id
_entity.type
_entity.pdbx_description
1 polymer ?
#
loop_
_entity_poly.entity_id
_entity_poly.type
_entity_poly.pdbx_seq_one_letter_code
_entity_poly.pdbx_strand_id
1 'polypeptide(L)'
;MIISKPVKKPISIPLETFPLANGLPCEEHIALPDTIITSNHSSDLVDKVFGKTSGMQAVDLSITTTRPAGHTYQNRTLHCQAFIHNDTIFLSSPFIGINTGLITWAAGDFQSCVTHLIDLAEEKTGCKAMVMIIDKQDKVELNTVIRALMYLGFELLNSSLYNQDPRFILVGYEF
;
A
#
# COMPACT_ATOMS: atom_id res chain seq x y z
N MET A 1 22.87 -18.56 -51.02
CA MET A 1 22.81 -17.77 -49.78
C MET A 1 22.20 -16.42 -50.11
N ILE A 2 20.92 -16.19 -49.76
CA ILE A 2 20.22 -14.92 -49.98
C ILE A 2 19.70 -14.49 -48.60
N ILE A 3 20.20 -13.36 -48.10
CA ILE A 3 19.77 -12.75 -46.85
C ILE A 3 18.81 -11.62 -47.21
N SER A 4 17.51 -11.78 -46.91
CA SER A 4 16.50 -10.73 -47.03
C SER A 4 16.47 -9.88 -45.76
N LYS A 5 16.42 -8.55 -45.92
CA LYS A 5 16.28 -7.58 -44.82
C LYS A 5 14.84 -7.57 -44.28
N PRO A 6 14.61 -7.49 -42.96
CA PRO A 6 13.25 -7.41 -42.42
C PRO A 6 12.67 -6.00 -42.59
N VAL A 7 11.47 -5.92 -43.18
CA VAL A 7 10.67 -4.70 -43.26
C VAL A 7 9.94 -4.51 -41.93
N LYS A 8 10.34 -3.51 -41.13
CA LYS A 8 9.58 -3.09 -39.95
C LYS A 8 8.34 -2.32 -40.40
N LYS A 9 7.16 -2.90 -40.24
CA LYS A 9 5.89 -2.16 -40.31
C LYS A 9 5.63 -1.54 -38.92
N PRO A 10 5.38 -0.23 -38.81
CA PRO A 10 4.92 0.35 -37.55
C PRO A 10 3.49 -0.13 -37.27
N ILE A 11 3.30 -0.87 -36.17
CA ILE A 11 1.98 -1.21 -35.65
C ILE A 11 1.49 0.02 -34.91
N SER A 12 0.56 0.75 -35.54
CA SER A 12 -0.18 1.83 -34.89
C SER A 12 -1.42 1.20 -34.28
N ILE A 13 -1.47 1.08 -32.96
CA ILE A 13 -2.68 0.67 -32.25
C ILE A 13 -3.52 1.94 -32.07
N PRO A 14 -4.69 2.08 -32.71
CA PRO A 14 -5.54 3.23 -32.48
C PRO A 14 -6.14 3.14 -31.07
N LEU A 15 -5.83 4.12 -30.24
CA LEU A 15 -6.57 4.39 -28.99
C LEU A 15 -7.90 5.05 -29.38
N GLU A 16 -8.86 4.25 -29.86
CA GLU A 16 -10.25 4.72 -29.97
C GLU A 16 -10.83 4.84 -28.57
N THR A 17 -11.07 6.08 -28.13
CA THR A 17 -11.86 6.39 -26.96
C THR A 17 -13.33 6.06 -27.25
N PHE A 18 -13.96 5.27 -26.38
CA PHE A 18 -15.37 4.88 -26.53
C PHE A 18 -16.28 6.11 -26.64
N PRO A 19 -17.34 6.05 -27.46
CA PRO A 19 -18.25 7.19 -27.65
C PRO A 19 -19.00 7.50 -26.35
N LEU A 20 -19.11 8.81 -26.07
CA LEU A 20 -19.85 9.39 -24.96
C LEU A 20 -21.33 8.99 -25.08
N ALA A 21 -21.79 8.03 -24.28
CA ALA A 21 -23.20 7.73 -24.16
C ALA A 21 -23.87 8.84 -23.35
N ASN A 22 -24.74 9.61 -24.02
CA ASN A 22 -25.61 10.60 -23.42
C ASN A 22 -26.52 9.96 -22.35
N GLY A 23 -26.50 10.53 -21.14
CA GLY A 23 -27.68 10.72 -20.30
C GLY A 23 -28.13 9.56 -19.42
N LEU A 24 -27.52 9.44 -18.24
CA LEU A 24 -28.24 9.16 -16.99
C LEU A 24 -27.76 10.18 -15.94
N PRO A 25 -28.61 10.65 -15.01
CA PRO A 25 -28.20 11.60 -14.00
C PRO A 25 -27.08 10.96 -13.15
N CYS A 26 -25.91 11.60 -13.14
CA CYS A 26 -24.88 11.33 -12.16
C CYS A 26 -25.47 11.60 -10.78
N GLU A 27 -25.81 10.56 -10.03
CA GLU A 27 -25.79 10.66 -8.58
C GLU A 27 -24.34 10.99 -8.21
N GLU A 28 -24.14 12.17 -7.60
CA GLU A 28 -22.92 12.48 -6.87
C GLU A 28 -22.71 11.36 -5.84
N HIS A 29 -21.78 10.45 -6.15
CA HIS A 29 -21.22 9.55 -5.15
C HIS A 29 -20.41 10.43 -4.20
N ILE A 30 -21.06 10.90 -3.15
CA ILE A 30 -20.39 11.51 -2.00
C ILE A 30 -19.55 10.39 -1.38
N ALA A 31 -18.27 10.33 -1.76
CA ALA A 31 -17.28 9.53 -1.06
C ALA A 31 -17.25 10.04 0.39
N LEU A 32 -17.70 9.19 1.33
CA LEU A 32 -17.60 9.48 2.75
C LEU A 32 -16.10 9.58 3.11
N PRO A 33 -15.68 10.59 3.89
CA PRO A 33 -14.27 10.78 4.21
C PRO A 33 -13.76 9.59 5.03
N ASP A 34 -12.73 8.93 4.52
CA ASP A 34 -11.97 7.94 5.27
C ASP A 34 -11.56 8.54 6.61
N THR A 35 -12.03 7.94 7.71
CA THR A 35 -11.77 8.46 9.05
C THR A 35 -10.55 7.76 9.63
N ILE A 36 -9.55 8.57 9.97
CA ILE A 36 -8.30 8.11 10.55
C ILE A 36 -8.28 8.44 12.04
N ILE A 37 -8.10 7.43 12.88
CA ILE A 37 -7.93 7.61 14.32
C ILE A 37 -6.50 7.21 14.68
N THR A 38 -5.77 8.15 15.27
CA THR A 38 -4.43 7.95 15.83
C THR A 38 -4.51 7.77 17.34
N SER A 39 -3.96 6.67 17.88
CA SER A 39 -3.82 6.48 19.32
C SER A 39 -2.37 6.16 19.69
N ASN A 40 -1.87 6.79 20.76
CA ASN A 40 -0.52 6.55 21.26
C ASN A 40 -0.52 5.27 22.13
N HIS A 41 0.11 4.20 21.64
CA HIS A 41 0.36 2.97 22.41
C HIS A 41 1.79 2.46 22.16
N SER A 42 2.40 1.84 23.18
CA SER A 42 3.87 1.70 23.31
C SER A 42 4.55 0.67 22.37
N SER A 43 5.63 1.14 21.72
CA SER A 43 6.93 0.52 21.31
C SER A 43 7.07 -0.91 20.73
N ASP A 44 6.04 -1.76 20.70
CA ASP A 44 6.24 -3.19 20.39
C ASP A 44 6.75 -3.44 18.95
N LEU A 45 6.25 -2.72 17.93
CA LEU A 45 6.75 -2.85 16.56
C LEU A 45 8.22 -2.46 16.42
N VAL A 46 8.61 -1.32 17.01
CA VAL A 46 9.99 -0.81 16.93
C VAL A 46 10.93 -1.82 17.57
N ASP A 47 10.59 -2.30 18.76
CA ASP A 47 11.38 -3.28 19.50
C ASP A 47 11.49 -4.62 18.75
N LYS A 48 10.41 -5.05 18.07
CA LYS A 48 10.39 -6.29 17.27
C LYS A 48 11.21 -6.19 15.99
N VAL A 49 11.19 -5.04 15.30
CA VAL A 49 11.78 -4.89 13.98
C VAL A 49 13.25 -4.47 14.08
N PHE A 50 13.58 -3.53 14.98
CA PHE A 50 14.91 -2.93 15.11
C PHE A 50 15.61 -3.24 16.44
N GLY A 51 14.96 -3.99 17.34
CA GLY A 51 15.48 -4.32 18.66
C GLY A 51 15.26 -3.23 19.73
N LYS A 52 15.36 -3.63 21.00
CA LYS A 52 15.09 -2.82 22.22
C LYS A 52 15.94 -1.55 22.42
N THR A 53 16.82 -1.22 21.49
CA THR A 53 17.75 -0.07 21.58
C THR A 53 17.25 1.16 20.86
N SER A 54 16.16 1.04 20.11
CA SER A 54 15.64 2.11 19.26
C SER A 54 14.65 2.93 20.09
N GLY A 55 15.10 4.05 20.67
CA GLY A 55 14.25 4.98 21.44
C GLY A 55 13.17 5.70 20.61
N MET A 56 12.63 5.06 19.59
CA MET A 56 11.60 5.57 18.69
C MET A 56 10.21 5.21 19.25
N GLN A 57 9.27 6.12 19.11
CA GLN A 57 7.89 5.93 19.56
C GLN A 57 7.00 5.60 18.36
N ALA A 58 6.30 4.46 18.42
CA ALA A 58 5.27 4.11 17.46
C ALA A 58 3.91 4.69 17.86
N VAL A 59 3.09 4.96 16.85
CA VAL A 59 1.71 5.43 16.93
C VAL A 59 0.83 4.41 16.22
N ASP A 60 -0.31 4.05 16.82
CA ASP A 60 -1.30 3.23 16.12
C ASP A 60 -2.08 4.11 15.15
N LEU A 61 -2.14 3.69 13.89
CA LEU A 61 -2.88 4.27 12.80
C LEU A 61 -4.02 3.31 12.41
N SER A 62 -5.24 3.80 12.43
CA SER A 62 -6.40 3.07 11.92
C SER A 62 -6.97 3.75 10.68
N ILE A 63 -7.25 2.98 9.64
CA ILE A 63 -7.76 3.46 8.36
C ILE A 63 -9.08 2.75 8.10
N THR A 64 -10.17 3.50 8.08
CA THR A 64 -11.48 2.94 7.74
C THR A 64 -11.79 3.26 6.30
N THR A 65 -11.79 2.22 5.47
CA THR A 65 -12.22 2.29 4.07
C THR A 65 -13.71 1.95 3.99
N THR A 66 -14.48 2.78 3.29
CA THR A 66 -15.92 2.57 3.10
C THR A 66 -16.22 2.22 1.64
N ARG A 67 -16.85 1.06 1.43
CA ARG A 67 -17.22 0.58 0.10
C ARG A 67 -18.73 0.46 -0.08
N PRO A 68 -19.29 0.83 -1.25
CA PRO A 68 -20.66 0.46 -1.63
C PRO A 68 -20.78 -1.05 -1.93
N ALA A 69 -21.69 -1.73 -1.25
CA ALA A 69 -22.02 -3.15 -1.41
C ALA A 69 -23.52 -3.30 -1.74
N GLY A 70 -23.92 -2.86 -2.93
CA GLY A 70 -25.34 -2.77 -3.31
C GLY A 70 -26.01 -1.57 -2.65
N HIS A 71 -27.09 -1.79 -1.88
CA HIS A 71 -27.78 -0.72 -1.14
C HIS A 71 -27.19 -0.43 0.25
N THR A 72 -26.15 -1.17 0.66
CA THR A 72 -25.48 -1.00 1.95
C THR A 72 -24.03 -0.61 1.75
N TYR A 73 -23.44 0.04 2.75
CA TYR A 73 -22.02 0.33 2.78
C TYR A 73 -21.31 -0.69 3.67
N GLN A 74 -20.20 -1.23 3.18
CA GLN A 74 -19.31 -2.09 3.94
C GLN A 74 -18.10 -1.28 4.38
N ASN A 75 -17.91 -1.16 5.69
CA ASN A 75 -16.72 -0.53 6.26
C ASN A 75 -15.68 -1.61 6.57
N ARG A 76 -14.44 -1.35 6.17
CA ARG A 76 -13.28 -2.15 6.59
C ARG A 76 -12.28 -1.22 7.26
N THR A 77 -12.09 -1.44 8.56
CA THR A 77 -11.04 -0.77 9.34
C THR A 77 -9.79 -1.62 9.34
N LEU A 78 -8.68 -1.02 8.95
CA LEU A 78 -7.35 -1.57 8.94
C LEU A 78 -6.54 -0.91 10.05
N HIS A 79 -5.74 -1.69 10.75
CA HIS A 79 -4.86 -1.20 11.81
C HIS A 79 -3.41 -1.39 11.39
N CYS A 80 -2.61 -0.36 11.61
CA CYS A 80 -1.17 -0.39 11.43
C CYS A 80 -0.49 0.43 12.52
N GLN A 81 0.78 0.19 12.73
CA GLN A 81 1.64 0.94 13.63
C GLN A 81 2.65 1.71 12.79
N ALA A 82 2.84 2.99 13.10
CA ALA A 82 3.72 3.87 12.36
C ALA A 82 4.70 4.58 13.28
N PHE A 83 5.93 4.83 12.81
CA PHE A 83 6.89 5.69 13.48
C PHE A 83 7.75 6.42 12.44
N ILE A 84 8.37 7.53 12.82
CA ILE A 84 9.23 8.31 11.93
C ILE A 84 10.69 8.16 12.37
N HIS A 85 11.57 7.91 11.40
CA HIS A 85 13.01 7.90 11.62
C HIS A 85 13.76 8.41 10.38
N ASN A 86 14.70 9.34 10.55
CA ASN A 86 15.53 9.90 9.48
C ASN A 86 14.72 10.34 8.24
N ASP A 87 13.69 11.16 8.44
CA ASP A 87 12.86 11.70 7.34
C ASP A 87 12.12 10.62 6.53
N THR A 88 11.91 9.46 7.15
CA THR A 88 11.23 8.30 6.59
C THR A 88 10.17 7.83 7.58
N ILE A 89 8.94 7.63 7.10
CA ILE A 89 7.88 7.00 7.88
C ILE A 89 7.92 5.49 7.69
N PHE A 90 7.93 4.74 8.78
CA PHE A 90 7.85 3.30 8.80
C PHE A 90 6.46 2.88 9.24
N LEU A 91 5.80 1.97 8.52
CA LEU A 91 4.46 1.45 8.85
C LEU A 91 4.43 -0.07 8.85
N SER A 92 3.77 -0.69 9.82
CA SER A 92 3.42 -2.11 9.73
C SER A 92 2.37 -2.34 8.66
N SER A 93 2.55 -3.37 7.84
CA SER A 93 1.59 -3.73 6.80
C SER A 93 0.23 -4.11 7.40
N PRO A 94 -0.87 -3.45 6.99
CA PRO A 94 -2.22 -3.89 7.34
C PRO A 94 -2.73 -5.04 6.45
N PHE A 95 -1.92 -5.52 5.50
CA PHE A 95 -2.34 -6.44 4.45
C PHE A 95 -1.99 -7.90 4.73
N ILE A 96 -1.26 -8.17 5.82
CA ILE A 96 -0.84 -9.52 6.21
C ILE A 96 -1.09 -9.70 7.71
N GLY A 97 -1.84 -10.74 8.06
CA GLY A 97 -2.06 -11.11 9.45
C GLY A 97 -3.38 -11.85 9.69
N ILE A 98 -3.62 -12.17 10.97
CA ILE A 98 -4.83 -12.86 11.40
C ILE A 98 -6.01 -11.89 11.17
N ASN A 99 -6.96 -12.28 10.31
CA ASN A 99 -8.13 -11.50 9.86
C ASN A 99 -7.84 -10.39 8.82
N THR A 100 -6.63 -10.32 8.28
CA THR A 100 -6.20 -9.33 7.28
C THR A 100 -5.58 -10.06 6.10
N GLY A 101 -6.44 -10.59 5.23
CA GLY A 101 -6.00 -11.33 4.06
C GLY A 101 -6.56 -10.78 2.75
N LEU A 102 -5.69 -10.71 1.74
CA LEU A 102 -5.98 -10.22 0.39
C LEU A 102 -7.13 -10.96 -0.29
N ILE A 103 -7.42 -12.19 0.12
CA ILE A 103 -8.48 -13.04 -0.46
C ILE A 103 -9.87 -12.39 -0.37
N THR A 104 -10.08 -11.50 0.61
CA THR A 104 -11.36 -10.81 0.80
C THR A 104 -11.40 -9.40 0.22
N TRP A 105 -10.35 -8.96 -0.48
CA TRP A 105 -10.30 -7.62 -1.07
C TRP A 105 -11.03 -7.60 -2.40
N ALA A 106 -11.84 -6.57 -2.63
CA ALA A 106 -12.43 -6.37 -3.93
C ALA A 106 -11.38 -5.89 -4.93
N ALA A 107 -11.71 -6.00 -6.21
CA ALA A 107 -10.90 -5.40 -7.25
C ALA A 107 -10.75 -3.89 -6.99
N GLY A 108 -9.50 -3.41 -6.98
CA GLY A 108 -9.17 -2.00 -6.77
C GLY A 108 -9.04 -1.57 -5.30
N ASP A 109 -9.63 -2.30 -4.34
CA ASP A 109 -9.58 -1.90 -2.92
C ASP A 109 -8.14 -1.79 -2.41
N PHE A 110 -7.28 -2.75 -2.79
CA PHE A 110 -5.89 -2.80 -2.33
C PHE A 110 -5.12 -1.58 -2.82
N GLN A 111 -5.23 -1.30 -4.12
CA GLN A 111 -4.61 -0.13 -4.73
C GLN A 111 -5.13 1.15 -4.08
N SER A 112 -6.46 1.29 -3.94
CA SER A 112 -7.06 2.47 -3.31
C SER A 112 -6.54 2.68 -1.89
N CYS A 113 -6.48 1.63 -1.08
CA CYS A 113 -5.97 1.71 0.29
C CYS A 113 -4.49 2.10 0.34
N VAL A 114 -3.65 1.53 -0.53
CA VAL A 114 -2.23 1.87 -0.58
C VAL A 114 -2.02 3.31 -1.06
N THR A 115 -2.79 3.78 -2.05
CA THR A 115 -2.73 5.17 -2.50
C THR A 115 -3.12 6.14 -1.39
N HIS A 116 -4.23 5.90 -0.68
CA HIS A 116 -4.61 6.74 0.47
C HIS A 116 -3.55 6.74 1.59
N LEU A 117 -2.87 5.60 1.80
CA LEU A 117 -1.75 5.51 2.74
C LEU A 117 -0.57 6.39 2.32
N ILE A 118 -0.22 6.38 1.03
CA ILE A 118 0.85 7.22 0.47
C ILE A 118 0.51 8.69 0.64
N ASP A 119 -0.67 9.10 0.17
CA ASP A 119 -1.12 10.50 0.21
C ASP A 119 -1.14 11.03 1.64
N LEU A 120 -1.65 10.22 2.58
CA LEU A 120 -1.68 10.58 4.00
C LEU A 120 -0.27 10.71 4.60
N ALA A 121 0.60 9.76 4.28
CA ALA A 121 1.95 9.74 4.79
C ALA A 121 2.72 10.97 4.30
N GLU A 122 2.62 11.30 3.02
CA GLU A 122 3.25 12.48 2.42
C GLU A 122 2.71 13.77 3.06
N GLU A 123 1.38 13.95 3.07
CA GLU A 123 0.75 15.19 3.53
C GLU A 123 0.98 15.44 5.04
N LYS A 124 0.92 14.40 5.87
CA LYS A 124 0.94 14.56 7.34
C LYS A 124 2.33 14.53 7.93
N THR A 125 3.28 13.84 7.32
CA THR A 125 4.61 13.69 7.93
C THR A 125 5.66 14.60 7.35
N GLY A 126 5.50 15.05 6.09
CA GLY A 126 6.57 15.77 5.37
C GLY A 126 7.84 14.94 5.15
N CYS A 127 7.77 13.62 5.37
CA CYS A 127 8.89 12.70 5.10
C CYS A 127 9.18 12.64 3.60
N LYS A 128 10.38 12.19 3.23
CA LYS A 128 10.78 11.96 1.83
C LYS A 128 10.48 10.56 1.33
N ALA A 129 10.31 9.61 2.25
CA ALA A 129 10.07 8.23 1.91
C ALA A 129 9.15 7.55 2.93
N MET A 130 8.52 6.48 2.48
CA MET A 130 7.73 5.56 3.27
C MET A 130 8.31 4.15 3.19
N VAL A 131 8.37 3.45 4.31
CA VAL A 131 8.79 2.05 4.40
C VAL A 131 7.68 1.23 5.03
N MET A 132 7.21 0.22 4.31
CA MET A 132 6.24 -0.74 4.81
C MET A 132 6.96 -1.99 5.33
N ILE A 133 6.67 -2.35 6.57
CA ILE A 133 7.20 -3.50 7.29
C ILE A 133 6.21 -4.65 7.19
N ILE A 134 6.64 -5.77 6.64
CA ILE A 134 5.80 -6.93 6.37
C ILE A 134 6.33 -8.14 7.14
N ASP A 135 5.50 -8.77 7.99
CA ASP A 135 5.86 -10.02 8.67
C ASP A 135 5.77 -11.22 7.69
N LYS A 136 6.79 -12.08 7.68
CA LYS A 136 6.90 -13.26 6.80
C LYS A 136 6.02 -14.45 7.22
N GLN A 137 5.25 -14.36 8.31
CA GLN A 137 4.54 -15.51 8.88
C GLN A 137 3.51 -16.17 7.93
N ASP A 138 2.84 -15.42 7.07
CA ASP A 138 1.95 -15.98 6.04
C ASP A 138 2.57 -15.90 4.63
N LYS A 139 3.17 -17.01 4.19
CA LYS A 139 3.93 -17.07 2.93
C LYS A 139 3.08 -16.95 1.66
N VAL A 140 1.79 -17.31 1.70
CA VAL A 140 0.98 -17.39 0.48
C VAL A 140 0.56 -16.00 0.04
N GLU A 141 0.09 -15.18 0.99
CA GLU A 141 -0.31 -13.80 0.69
C GLU A 141 0.90 -12.87 0.57
N LEU A 142 2.01 -13.17 1.25
CA LEU A 142 3.24 -12.37 1.21
C LEU A 142 3.74 -12.08 -0.20
N ASN A 143 3.88 -13.11 -1.05
CA ASN A 143 4.39 -12.92 -2.41
C ASN A 143 3.42 -12.09 -3.27
N THR A 144 2.12 -12.20 -3.01
CA THR A 144 1.09 -11.44 -3.72
C THR A 144 1.12 -9.97 -3.30
N VAL A 145 1.19 -9.69 -1.99
CA VAL A 145 1.33 -8.34 -1.44
C VAL A 145 2.59 -7.67 -1.97
N ILE A 146 3.75 -8.33 -1.87
CA ILE A 146 5.03 -7.77 -2.34
C ILE A 146 4.95 -7.42 -3.82
N ARG A 147 4.45 -8.34 -4.64
CA ARG A 147 4.32 -8.10 -6.09
C ARG A 147 3.36 -6.94 -6.38
N ALA A 148 2.24 -6.86 -5.65
CA ALA A 148 1.28 -5.77 -5.82
C ALA A 148 1.89 -4.42 -5.42
N LEU A 149 2.62 -4.35 -4.31
CA LEU A 149 3.35 -3.14 -3.91
C LEU A 149 4.40 -2.75 -4.95
N MET A 150 5.14 -3.71 -5.50
CA MET A 150 6.10 -3.43 -6.58
C MET A 150 5.43 -2.86 -7.84
N TYR A 151 4.23 -3.32 -8.19
CA TYR A 151 3.47 -2.73 -9.31
C TYR A 151 2.98 -1.31 -9.03
N LEU A 152 2.85 -0.93 -7.76
CA LEU A 152 2.55 0.44 -7.33
C LEU A 152 3.80 1.32 -7.22
N GLY A 153 5.00 0.77 -7.47
CA GLY A 153 6.26 1.51 -7.45
C GLY A 153 7.11 1.31 -6.20
N PHE A 154 6.73 0.41 -5.28
CA PHE A 154 7.57 0.10 -4.12
C PHE A 154 8.78 -0.75 -4.52
N GLU A 155 9.89 -0.53 -3.81
CA GLU A 155 11.13 -1.27 -3.98
C GLU A 155 11.43 -2.16 -2.77
N LEU A 156 11.99 -3.34 -3.00
CA LEU A 156 12.42 -4.23 -1.92
C LEU A 156 13.72 -3.72 -1.31
N LEU A 157 13.71 -3.42 0.00
CA LEU A 157 14.90 -2.89 0.67
C LEU A 157 15.80 -4.01 1.18
N ASN A 158 17.11 -3.78 1.14
CA ASN A 158 18.08 -4.71 1.67
C ASN A 158 18.08 -4.69 3.21
N SER A 159 17.70 -5.82 3.82
CA SER A 159 17.63 -5.99 5.28
C SER A 159 18.94 -5.69 6.02
N SER A 160 20.09 -5.91 5.39
CA SER A 160 21.39 -5.68 6.01
C SER A 160 21.68 -4.20 6.29
N LEU A 161 21.00 -3.27 5.61
CA LEU A 161 21.20 -1.83 5.81
C LEU A 161 20.55 -1.31 7.10
N TYR A 162 19.53 -2.01 7.60
CA TYR A 162 18.69 -1.56 8.70
C TYR A 162 18.89 -2.34 10.01
N ASN A 163 19.81 -3.32 10.03
CA ASN A 163 20.00 -4.26 11.15
C ASN A 163 18.66 -4.87 11.64
N GLN A 164 17.72 -5.06 10.73
CA GLN A 164 16.38 -5.48 11.06
C GLN A 164 16.29 -6.98 11.34
N ASP A 165 15.29 -7.39 12.13
CA ASP A 165 14.99 -8.80 12.36
C ASP A 165 14.63 -9.50 11.02
N PRO A 166 15.27 -10.63 10.70
CA PRO A 166 15.09 -11.33 9.43
C PRO A 166 13.68 -11.91 9.23
N ARG A 167 12.81 -11.88 10.24
CA ARG A 167 11.40 -12.24 10.13
C ARG A 167 10.57 -11.20 9.38
N PHE A 168 11.09 -10.00 9.18
CA PHE A 168 10.41 -8.94 8.45
C PHE A 168 10.99 -8.73 7.04
N ILE A 169 10.15 -8.20 6.16
CA ILE A 169 10.51 -7.65 4.85
C ILE A 169 10.21 -6.16 4.89
N LEU A 170 11.10 -5.37 4.32
CA LEU A 170 10.89 -3.93 4.14
C LEU A 170 10.71 -3.67 2.65
N VAL A 171 9.68 -2.89 2.33
CA VAL A 171 9.50 -2.32 1.00
C VAL A 171 9.39 -0.80 1.13
N GLY A 172 10.14 -0.07 0.31
CA GLY A 172 10.23 1.39 0.34
C GLY A 172 9.49 2.04 -0.81
N TYR A 173 9.02 3.26 -0.60
CA TYR A 173 8.44 4.15 -1.60
C TYR A 173 9.00 5.55 -1.38
N GLU A 174 9.48 6.19 -2.44
CA GLU A 174 9.90 7.60 -2.41
C GLU A 174 8.77 8.45 -2.96
N PHE A 175 8.44 9.54 -2.27
CA PHE A 175 7.39 10.49 -2.68
C PHE A 175 7.85 11.37 -3.85
#